data_AF-A0A521EHE6-F1
#
_entry.id   AF-A0A521EHE6-F1
#
_cell.length_a   1.000
_cell.length_b   1.000
_cell.length_c   1.000
_cell.angle_alpha   90.00
_cell.angle_beta   90.00
_cell.angle_gamma   90.00
#
_symmetry.space_group_name_H-M   'P 1'
#
loop_
_entity.id
_entity.type
_entity.pdbx_description
1 polymer ?
#
loop_
_entity_poly.entity_id
_entity_poly.type
_entity_poly.pdbx_seq_one_letter_code
_entity_poly.pdbx_strand_id
1 'polypeptide(L)'
;MECRLRYNKSVVEKGDHEREDVKMIYDVDTERIEAQLGCLEQCLDVMERSRNEWKGKSEEVIIFAASRALHIGVECVIDIGSTMIDGFMMRDPGGYLDIIDILEDEKVIPTESVSRLKELIRFRERLVRYYHEVSEDELIQELSDIAVLVHYMDWVRSYLRWELGERDPSGAS
;
A
#
# COMPACT_ATOMS: atom_id res chain seq x y z
N MET A 1 74.04 -3.14 3.74
CA MET A 1 73.58 -4.22 2.85
C MET A 1 72.40 -3.72 2.06
N GLU A 2 72.69 -3.12 0.90
CA GLU A 2 71.70 -2.78 -0.12
C GLU A 2 71.02 -4.05 -0.63
N CYS A 3 69.74 -3.97 -0.98
CA CYS A 3 69.31 -4.45 -2.30
C CYS A 3 67.98 -3.79 -2.72
N ARG A 4 68.09 -2.90 -3.71
CA ARG A 4 67.02 -2.32 -4.52
C ARG A 4 66.92 -3.15 -5.81
N LEU A 5 65.72 -3.61 -6.19
CA LEU A 5 65.33 -3.86 -7.59
C LEU A 5 63.82 -3.57 -7.69
N ARG A 6 63.41 -2.37 -8.11
CA ARG A 6 62.96 -1.98 -9.47
C ARG A 6 61.79 -2.81 -10.03
N TYR A 7 60.65 -2.12 -10.11
CA TYR A 7 59.74 -1.97 -11.27
C TYR A 7 59.40 -3.21 -12.11
N ASN A 8 58.10 -3.55 -12.18
CA ASN A 8 57.44 -3.50 -13.50
C ASN A 8 55.94 -3.24 -13.41
N LYS A 9 55.45 -2.48 -14.39
CA LYS A 9 54.08 -2.01 -14.60
C LYS A 9 53.44 -2.96 -15.60
N SER A 10 52.36 -3.64 -15.23
CA SER A 10 51.41 -4.24 -16.17
C SER A 10 50.02 -3.74 -15.82
N VAL A 11 49.55 -2.83 -16.66
CA VAL A 11 48.14 -2.51 -16.86
C VAL A 11 47.50 -3.70 -17.58
N VAL A 12 46.16 -3.73 -17.60
CA VAL A 12 45.26 -4.60 -18.39
C VAL A 12 45.00 -5.92 -17.61
N GLU A 13 43.79 -6.28 -17.16
CA GLU A 13 42.45 -6.15 -17.76
C GLU A 13 41.35 -6.00 -16.69
N LYS A 14 40.29 -5.27 -17.07
CA LYS A 14 38.99 -5.26 -16.39
C LYS A 14 38.43 -6.68 -16.38
N GLY A 15 38.28 -7.27 -15.19
CA GLY A 15 37.28 -8.29 -14.96
C GLY A 15 36.13 -7.62 -14.24
N ASP A 16 34.99 -7.47 -14.94
CA ASP A 16 33.71 -7.16 -14.30
C ASP A 16 33.42 -8.29 -13.30
N HIS A 17 33.84 -8.08 -12.06
CA HIS A 17 33.31 -8.83 -10.93
C HIS A 17 32.07 -8.08 -10.43
N GLU A 18 31.03 -8.86 -10.17
CA GLU A 18 29.81 -8.50 -9.42
C GLU A 18 28.70 -7.84 -10.24
N ARG A 19 28.02 -8.62 -11.09
CA ARG A 19 26.53 -8.61 -11.19
C ARG A 19 26.00 -9.98 -11.66
N GLU A 20 26.40 -11.04 -10.98
CA GLU A 20 25.55 -12.22 -10.86
C GLU A 20 25.24 -12.37 -9.36
N ASP A 21 24.00 -12.72 -9.03
CA ASP A 21 23.49 -13.04 -7.68
C ASP A 21 22.94 -11.91 -6.78
N VAL A 22 21.82 -11.30 -7.18
CA VAL A 22 20.63 -11.11 -6.30
C VAL A 22 19.36 -11.18 -7.18
N LYS A 23 19.05 -12.36 -7.74
CA LYS A 23 17.74 -12.62 -8.34
C LYS A 23 17.13 -13.85 -7.70
N MET A 24 16.91 -13.74 -6.40
CA MET A 24 16.06 -14.56 -5.54
C MET A 24 15.73 -13.67 -4.33
N ILE A 25 14.50 -13.74 -3.78
CA ILE A 25 14.19 -13.78 -2.32
C ILE A 25 12.85 -13.10 -1.92
N TYR A 26 12.15 -12.34 -2.75
CA TYR A 26 10.79 -11.91 -2.36
C TYR A 26 9.76 -13.01 -2.63
N ASP A 27 9.03 -13.42 -1.59
CA ASP A 27 7.91 -14.37 -1.64
C ASP A 27 6.62 -13.59 -1.31
N VAL A 28 6.30 -12.64 -2.19
CA VAL A 28 5.12 -11.79 -2.03
C VAL A 28 3.90 -12.46 -2.67
N ASP A 29 2.82 -12.59 -1.92
CA ASP A 29 1.56 -13.19 -2.38
C ASP A 29 0.78 -12.18 -3.24
N THR A 30 1.20 -12.04 -4.50
CA THR A 30 0.59 -11.08 -5.45
C THR A 30 -0.86 -11.42 -5.78
N GLU A 31 -1.22 -12.71 -5.80
CA GLU A 31 -2.60 -13.16 -6.02
C GLU A 31 -3.52 -12.68 -4.91
N ARG A 32 -3.09 -12.81 -3.65
CA ARG A 32 -3.84 -12.30 -2.50
C ARG A 32 -3.95 -10.78 -2.53
N ILE A 33 -2.86 -10.07 -2.85
CA ILE A 33 -2.87 -8.61 -2.94
C ILE A 33 -3.86 -8.15 -4.01
N GLU A 34 -3.85 -8.74 -5.21
CA GLU A 34 -4.80 -8.37 -6.27
C GLU A 34 -6.26 -8.69 -5.91
N ALA A 35 -6.51 -9.82 -5.23
CA ALA A 35 -7.85 -10.12 -4.72
C ALA A 35 -8.34 -9.06 -3.70
N GLN A 36 -7.45 -8.60 -2.82
CA GLN A 36 -7.75 -7.54 -1.84
C GLN A 36 -7.94 -6.17 -2.51
N LEU A 37 -7.13 -5.84 -3.53
CA LEU A 37 -7.29 -4.64 -4.34
C LEU A 37 -8.65 -4.63 -5.05
N GLY A 38 -9.07 -5.77 -5.61
CA GLY A 38 -10.42 -5.91 -6.20
C GLY A 38 -11.55 -5.73 -5.18
N CYS A 39 -11.35 -6.19 -3.94
CA CYS A 39 -12.32 -5.94 -2.87
C CYS A 39 -12.36 -4.45 -2.47
N LEU A 40 -11.20 -3.79 -2.40
CA LEU A 40 -11.10 -2.36 -2.12
C LEU A 40 -11.82 -1.52 -3.20
N GLU A 41 -11.64 -1.88 -4.48
CA GLU A 41 -12.35 -1.24 -5.60
C GLU A 41 -13.87 -1.37 -5.45
N GLN A 42 -14.39 -2.56 -5.12
CA GLN A 42 -15.82 -2.74 -4.85
C GLN A 42 -16.32 -1.91 -3.66
N CYS A 43 -15.50 -1.75 -2.62
CA CYS A 43 -15.84 -0.90 -1.49
C CYS A 43 -15.92 0.57 -1.90
N LEU A 44 -14.99 1.04 -2.73
CA LEU A 44 -15.00 2.41 -3.26
C LEU A 44 -16.25 2.69 -4.09
N ASP A 45 -16.65 1.76 -4.94
CA ASP A 45 -17.92 1.84 -5.69
C ASP A 45 -19.14 2.06 -4.77
N VAL A 46 -19.22 1.31 -3.67
CA VAL A 46 -20.31 1.45 -2.70
C VAL A 46 -20.24 2.78 -1.96
N MET A 47 -19.04 3.21 -1.57
CA MET A 47 -18.82 4.51 -0.92
C MET A 47 -19.23 5.69 -1.82
N GLU A 48 -18.86 5.66 -3.10
CA GLU A 48 -19.22 6.71 -4.06
C GLU A 48 -20.73 6.77 -4.33
N ARG A 49 -21.36 5.60 -4.53
CA ARG A 49 -22.82 5.53 -4.70
C ARG A 49 -23.54 6.05 -3.48
N SER A 50 -23.11 5.65 -2.29
CA SER A 50 -23.71 6.11 -1.02
C SER A 50 -23.58 7.63 -0.87
N ARG A 51 -22.42 8.19 -1.21
CA ARG A 51 -22.19 9.64 -1.19
C ARG A 51 -23.14 10.40 -2.12
N ASN A 52 -23.39 9.86 -3.31
CA ASN A 52 -24.26 10.49 -4.31
C ASN A 52 -25.74 10.50 -3.91
N GLU A 53 -26.18 9.50 -3.13
CA GLU A 53 -27.55 9.37 -2.64
C GLU A 53 -27.84 10.25 -1.41
N TRP A 54 -26.82 10.74 -0.70
CA TRP A 54 -26.98 11.60 0.50
C TRP A 54 -27.57 13.00 0.28
N LYS A 55 -28.27 13.23 -0.84
CA LYS A 55 -28.87 14.51 -1.25
C LYS A 55 -30.23 14.80 -0.60
N GLY A 56 -30.36 14.63 0.72
CA GLY A 56 -31.45 15.25 1.49
C GLY A 56 -32.23 14.33 2.44
N LYS A 57 -32.03 13.00 2.39
CA LYS A 57 -32.38 12.05 3.45
C LYS A 57 -31.73 10.71 3.17
N SER A 58 -31.10 10.16 4.20
CA SER A 58 -30.30 8.95 4.09
C SER A 58 -31.11 7.77 4.60
N GLU A 59 -31.29 6.76 3.77
CA GLU A 59 -31.90 5.52 4.22
C GLU A 59 -30.90 4.73 5.09
N GLU A 60 -31.39 4.07 6.15
CA GLU A 60 -30.55 3.25 7.03
C GLU A 60 -29.71 2.22 6.25
N VAL A 61 -30.27 1.69 5.16
CA VAL A 61 -29.59 0.76 4.25
C VAL A 61 -28.35 1.40 3.63
N ILE A 62 -28.43 2.66 3.20
CA ILE A 62 -27.30 3.39 2.61
C ILE A 62 -26.23 3.66 3.67
N ILE A 63 -26.65 4.07 4.88
CA ILE A 63 -25.73 4.31 6.00
C ILE A 63 -24.98 3.03 6.36
N PHE A 64 -25.67 1.89 6.46
CA PHE A 64 -25.03 0.61 6.76
C PHE A 64 -24.13 0.13 5.62
N ALA A 65 -24.54 0.31 4.36
CA ALA A 65 -23.72 -0.03 3.21
C ALA A 65 -22.42 0.80 3.18
N ALA A 66 -22.53 2.12 3.35
CA ALA A 66 -21.39 3.03 3.41
C ALA A 66 -20.46 2.72 4.58
N SER A 67 -21.03 2.52 5.77
CA SER A 67 -20.28 2.14 6.98
C SER A 67 -19.50 0.84 6.77
N ARG A 68 -20.15 -0.18 6.20
CA ARG A 68 -19.51 -1.48 5.97
C ARG A 68 -18.47 -1.41 4.86
N ALA A 69 -18.74 -0.67 3.80
CA ALA A 69 -17.78 -0.46 2.72
C ALA A 69 -16.52 0.23 3.25
N LEU A 70 -16.65 1.32 4.02
CA LEU A 70 -15.52 2.03 4.60
C LEU A 70 -14.69 1.12 5.53
N HIS A 71 -15.35 0.37 6.42
CA HIS A 71 -14.69 -0.61 7.27
C HIS A 71 -13.90 -1.64 6.44
N ILE A 72 -14.53 -2.33 5.48
CA ILE A 72 -13.86 -3.34 4.66
C ILE A 72 -12.72 -2.73 3.84
N GLY A 73 -12.92 -1.54 3.27
CA GLY A 73 -11.87 -0.84 2.52
C GLY A 73 -10.62 -0.59 3.36
N VAL A 74 -10.80 -0.20 4.63
CA VAL A 74 -9.67 -0.02 5.56
C VAL A 74 -9.04 -1.35 5.95
N GLU A 75 -9.79 -2.44 6.11
CA GLU A 75 -9.19 -3.78 6.27
C GLU A 75 -8.32 -4.16 5.07
N CYS A 76 -8.78 -3.87 3.84
CA CYS A 76 -8.01 -4.16 2.64
C CYS A 76 -6.66 -3.43 2.66
N VAL A 77 -6.64 -2.14 3.05
CA VAL A 77 -5.39 -1.38 3.21
C VAL A 77 -4.45 -2.04 4.24
N ILE A 78 -4.99 -2.45 5.39
CA ILE A 78 -4.22 -3.10 6.46
C ILE A 78 -3.66 -4.45 5.99
N ASP A 79 -4.49 -5.28 5.37
CA ASP A 79 -4.12 -6.62 4.96
C ASP A 79 -3.15 -6.62 3.77
N ILE A 80 -3.34 -5.72 2.80
CA ILE A 80 -2.40 -5.51 1.68
C ILE A 80 -1.06 -5.05 2.25
N GLY A 81 -1.07 -4.03 3.11
CA GLY A 81 0.16 -3.53 3.73
C GLY A 81 0.90 -4.61 4.53
N SER A 82 0.17 -5.42 5.29
CA SER A 82 0.75 -6.56 6.03
C SER A 82 1.38 -7.58 5.08
N THR A 83 0.67 -7.91 3.99
CA THR A 83 1.17 -8.88 2.99
C THR A 83 2.42 -8.35 2.27
N MET A 84 2.48 -7.04 1.99
CA MET A 84 3.68 -6.40 1.43
C MET A 84 4.85 -6.45 2.41
N ILE A 85 4.62 -6.11 3.69
CA ILE A 85 5.65 -6.15 4.74
C ILE A 85 6.27 -7.54 4.84
N ASP A 86 5.43 -8.57 4.92
CA ASP A 86 5.89 -9.96 5.03
C ASP A 86 6.64 -10.40 3.77
N GLY A 87 6.08 -10.15 2.58
CA GLY A 87 6.63 -10.63 1.30
C GLY A 87 7.93 -9.95 0.87
N PHE A 88 8.12 -8.68 1.25
CA PHE A 88 9.35 -7.92 1.00
C PHE A 88 10.33 -7.95 2.18
N MET A 89 10.03 -8.70 3.26
CA MET A 89 10.83 -8.76 4.48
C MET A 89 11.14 -7.38 5.07
N MET A 90 10.13 -6.50 5.08
CA MET A 90 10.24 -5.18 5.72
C MET A 90 10.27 -5.34 7.25
N ARG A 91 10.40 -4.23 7.99
CA ARG A 91 10.36 -4.28 9.47
C ARG A 91 8.98 -4.68 9.97
N ASP A 92 8.91 -5.41 11.09
CA ASP A 92 7.64 -5.82 11.71
C ASP A 92 6.83 -4.61 12.22
N PRO A 93 5.49 -4.61 12.04
CA PRO A 93 4.61 -3.61 12.62
C PRO A 93 4.28 -3.92 14.09
N GLY A 94 4.28 -2.91 14.96
CA GLY A 94 3.76 -2.99 16.34
C GLY A 94 2.24 -2.83 16.42
N GLY A 95 1.59 -2.41 15.32
CA GLY A 95 0.14 -2.27 15.20
C GLY A 95 -0.27 -1.71 13.83
N TYR A 96 -1.56 -1.49 13.61
CA TYR A 96 -2.07 -1.09 12.29
C TYR A 96 -1.56 0.27 11.81
N LEU A 97 -1.30 1.21 12.72
CA LEU A 97 -0.73 2.51 12.33
C LEU A 97 0.71 2.38 11.86
N ASP A 98 1.47 1.43 12.42
CA ASP A 98 2.86 1.18 12.04
C ASP A 98 2.95 0.61 10.63
N ILE A 99 1.93 -0.10 10.14
CA ILE A 99 1.87 -0.57 8.75
C ILE A 99 2.00 0.63 7.80
N ILE A 100 1.27 1.71 8.05
CA ILE A 100 1.35 2.92 7.21
C ILE A 100 2.73 3.57 7.32
N ASP A 101 3.33 3.62 8.51
CA ASP A 101 4.70 4.13 8.67
C ASP A 101 5.72 3.32 7.89
N ILE A 102 5.60 1.99 7.90
CA ILE A 102 6.51 1.10 7.17
C ILE A 102 6.37 1.31 5.66
N LEU A 103 5.13 1.39 5.16
CA LEU A 103 4.88 1.65 3.75
C LEU A 103 5.40 3.03 3.31
N GLU A 104 5.41 4.03 4.19
CA GLU A 104 6.05 5.32 3.93
C GLU A 104 7.58 5.20 3.90
N ASP A 105 8.17 4.56 4.92
CA ASP A 105 9.62 4.36 5.07
C ASP A 105 10.20 3.66 3.82
N GLU A 106 9.48 2.65 3.31
CA GLU A 106 9.83 1.86 2.13
C GLU A 106 9.39 2.53 0.80
N LYS A 107 8.86 3.75 0.87
CA LYS A 107 8.43 4.58 -0.28
C LYS A 107 7.35 3.93 -1.15
N VAL A 108 6.55 3.04 -0.56
CA VAL A 108 5.34 2.51 -1.20
C VAL A 108 4.32 3.64 -1.31
N ILE A 109 4.09 4.38 -0.22
CA ILE A 109 3.13 5.49 -0.18
C ILE A 109 3.84 6.82 0.07
N PRO A 110 3.30 7.94 -0.45
CA PRO A 110 3.90 9.25 -0.24
C PRO A 110 3.50 9.85 1.12
N THR A 111 4.43 10.59 1.73
CA THR A 111 4.29 11.24 3.06
C THR A 111 2.99 12.04 3.22
N GLU A 112 2.57 12.78 2.20
CA GLU A 112 1.35 13.59 2.24
C GLU A 112 0.06 12.79 2.48
N SER A 113 0.08 11.49 2.21
CA SER A 113 -1.09 10.61 2.32
C SER A 113 -1.15 9.84 3.64
N VAL A 114 -0.04 9.81 4.39
CA VAL A 114 0.10 9.05 5.64
C VAL A 114 -0.90 9.49 6.70
N SER A 115 -1.10 10.80 6.87
CA SER A 115 -2.04 11.32 7.88
C SER A 115 -3.45 10.81 7.61
N ARG A 116 -3.90 10.90 6.35
CA ARG A 116 -5.25 10.50 5.95
C ARG A 116 -5.47 8.99 6.10
N LEU A 117 -4.53 8.16 5.67
CA LEU A 117 -4.62 6.71 5.85
C LEU A 117 -4.67 6.31 7.33
N LYS A 118 -3.87 6.97 8.19
CA LYS A 118 -3.90 6.74 9.64
C LYS A 118 -5.21 7.19 10.28
N GLU A 119 -5.82 8.29 9.83
CA GLU A 119 -7.14 8.73 10.28
C GLU A 119 -8.20 7.67 9.97
N LEU A 120 -8.21 7.13 8.75
CA LEU A 120 -9.12 6.06 8.35
C LEU A 120 -8.97 4.79 9.21
N ILE A 121 -7.72 4.40 9.53
CA ILE A 121 -7.44 3.28 10.44
C ILE A 121 -7.94 3.54 11.86
N ARG A 122 -7.86 4.78 12.36
CA ARG A 122 -8.45 5.14 13.66
C ARG A 122 -9.97 5.10 13.60
N PHE A 123 -10.57 5.62 12.53
CA PHE A 123 -12.02 5.62 12.35
C PHE A 123 -12.60 4.21 12.26
N ARG A 124 -11.88 3.25 11.67
CA ARG A 124 -12.23 1.82 11.68
C ARG A 124 -12.57 1.31 13.09
N GLU A 125 -11.83 1.72 14.14
CA GLU A 125 -12.15 1.29 15.50
C GLU A 125 -13.57 1.72 15.92
N ARG A 126 -13.99 2.92 15.51
CA ARG A 126 -15.35 3.42 15.76
C ARG A 126 -16.38 2.56 15.04
N LEU A 127 -16.14 2.21 13.78
CA LEU A 127 -17.05 1.34 13.00
C LEU A 127 -17.16 -0.10 13.56
N VAL A 128 -16.16 -0.57 14.31
CA VAL A 128 -16.14 -1.94 14.86
C VAL A 128 -16.64 -2.01 16.30
N ARG A 129 -16.22 -1.08 17.15
CA ARG A 129 -16.44 -1.14 18.61
C ARG A 129 -17.45 -0.11 19.10
N TYR A 130 -17.41 1.09 18.53
CA TYR A 130 -18.22 2.24 18.94
C TYR A 130 -19.29 2.57 17.89
N TYR A 131 -19.78 1.56 17.16
CA TYR A 131 -20.69 1.75 16.02
C TYR A 131 -22.02 2.43 16.40
N HIS A 132 -22.40 2.36 17.68
CA HIS A 132 -23.59 3.02 18.23
C HIS A 132 -23.37 4.53 18.48
N GLU A 133 -22.13 4.99 18.42
CA GLU A 133 -21.73 6.40 18.59
C GLU A 133 -21.36 7.08 17.27
N VAL A 134 -21.28 6.34 16.16
CA VAL A 134 -20.91 6.89 14.86
C VAL A 134 -22.12 7.62 14.28
N SER A 135 -22.01 8.93 14.14
CA SER A 135 -23.04 9.75 13.49
C SER A 135 -22.96 9.67 11.97
N GLU A 136 -24.08 9.99 11.30
CA GLU A 136 -24.12 10.12 9.84
C GLU A 136 -23.18 11.22 9.34
N ASP A 137 -23.11 12.36 10.04
CA ASP A 137 -22.24 13.48 9.68
C ASP A 137 -20.75 13.08 9.75
N GLU A 138 -20.34 12.33 10.78
CA GLU A 138 -18.98 11.78 10.86
C GLU A 138 -18.68 10.84 9.67
N LEU A 139 -19.62 9.95 9.33
CA LEU A 139 -19.44 9.03 8.21
C LEU A 139 -19.34 9.78 6.87
N ILE A 140 -20.17 10.79 6.65
CA ILE A 140 -20.11 11.67 5.47
C ILE A 140 -18.76 12.38 5.39
N GLN A 141 -18.26 12.87 6.53
CA GLN A 141 -16.97 13.54 6.60
C GLN A 141 -15.84 12.59 6.21
N GLU A 142 -15.81 11.37 6.76
CA GLU A 142 -14.78 10.39 6.40
C GLU A 142 -14.86 9.97 4.93
N LEU A 143 -16.07 9.92 4.41
CA LEU A 143 -16.28 9.60 3.00
C LEU A 143 -16.03 10.78 2.08
N SER A 144 -15.75 12.00 2.56
CA SER A 144 -15.49 13.15 1.68
C SER A 144 -14.17 13.01 0.91
N ASP A 145 -13.19 12.35 1.52
CA ASP A 145 -11.84 12.15 0.97
C ASP A 145 -11.45 10.66 0.97
N ILE A 146 -12.16 9.87 0.15
CA ILE A 146 -11.79 8.47 -0.16
C ILE A 146 -10.83 8.37 -1.34
N ALA A 147 -10.47 9.49 -1.97
CA ALA A 147 -9.56 9.50 -3.13
C ALA A 147 -8.19 8.93 -2.76
N VAL A 148 -7.76 9.08 -1.50
CA VAL A 148 -6.54 8.45 -0.97
C VAL A 148 -6.53 6.93 -1.14
N LEU A 149 -7.68 6.27 -1.06
CA LEU A 149 -7.80 4.82 -1.21
C LEU A 149 -7.67 4.39 -2.68
N VAL A 150 -8.13 5.24 -3.60
CA VAL A 150 -7.87 5.05 -5.05
C VAL A 150 -6.38 5.12 -5.32
N HIS A 151 -5.72 6.17 -4.82
CA HIS A 151 -4.29 6.34 -4.98
C HIS A 151 -3.47 5.23 -4.30
N TYR A 152 -3.94 4.72 -3.15
CA TYR A 152 -3.32 3.58 -2.48
C TYR A 152 -3.21 2.37 -3.40
N MET A 153 -4.26 2.05 -4.16
CA MET A 153 -4.22 0.95 -5.13
C MET A 153 -3.15 1.19 -6.22
N ASP A 154 -3.06 2.42 -6.73
CA ASP A 154 -2.09 2.79 -7.76
C ASP A 154 -0.65 2.70 -7.25
N TRP A 155 -0.41 3.14 -6.01
CA TRP A 155 0.89 3.06 -5.35
C TRP A 155 1.34 1.63 -5.13
N VAL A 156 0.46 0.78 -4.59
CA VAL A 156 0.74 -0.66 -4.39
C VAL A 156 1.08 -1.33 -5.71
N ARG A 157 0.25 -1.16 -6.74
CA ARG A 157 0.51 -1.74 -8.08
C ARG A 157 1.80 -1.22 -8.69
N SER A 158 2.11 0.05 -8.51
CA SER A 158 3.35 0.64 -9.03
C SER A 158 4.58 0.10 -8.32
N TYR A 159 4.51 -0.06 -7.00
CA TYR A 159 5.58 -0.64 -6.21
C TYR A 159 5.83 -2.11 -6.58
N LEU A 160 4.77 -2.92 -6.67
CA LEU A 160 4.86 -4.32 -7.10
C LEU A 160 5.50 -4.45 -8.49
N ARG A 161 5.08 -3.64 -9.48
CA ARG A 161 5.69 -3.63 -10.82
C ARG A 161 7.17 -3.27 -10.78
N TRP A 162 7.54 -2.29 -9.96
CA TRP A 162 8.91 -1.82 -9.85
C TRP A 162 9.83 -2.86 -9.20
N GLU A 163 9.43 -3.46 -8.06
CA GLU A 163 10.22 -4.46 -7.34
C GLU A 163 10.28 -5.81 -8.07
N LEU A 164 9.17 -6.27 -8.65
CA LEU A 164 9.10 -7.58 -9.31
C LEU A 164 9.58 -7.54 -10.77
N GLY A 165 9.88 -6.34 -11.29
CA GLY A 165 10.39 -6.15 -12.66
C GLY A 165 9.39 -6.55 -13.75
N GLU A 166 8.09 -6.51 -13.45
CA GLU A 166 7.04 -6.75 -14.45
C GLU A 166 7.08 -5.64 -15.50
N ARG A 167 7.64 -5.96 -16.67
CA ARG A 167 7.45 -5.12 -17.86
C ARG A 167 5.99 -5.17 -18.25
N ASP A 168 5.42 -4.00 -18.46
CA ASP A 168 4.14 -3.79 -19.11
C ASP A 168 3.88 -4.82 -20.22
N PRO A 169 2.82 -5.65 -20.14
CA PRO A 169 2.46 -6.60 -21.20
C PRO A 169 2.07 -5.88 -22.51
N SER A 170 1.90 -4.56 -22.51
CA SER A 170 1.70 -3.72 -23.69
C SER A 170 2.99 -3.12 -24.24
N GLY A 171 4.08 -3.90 -24.25
CA GLY A 171 5.31 -3.61 -24.99
C GLY A 171 5.09 -3.50 -26.50
N ALA A 172 4.46 -2.40 -26.93
CA ALA A 172 4.52 -1.91 -28.30
C ALA A 172 5.83 -1.11 -28.44
N SER A 173 6.83 -1.78 -29.02
CA SER A 173 7.92 -1.12 -29.75
C SER A 173 7.58 -1.07 -31.23
#